data_AF-A0A9D5MQ80-F1
#
_entry.id   AF-A0A9D5MQ80-F1
#
_cell.length_a   1.000
_cell.length_b   1.000
_cell.length_c   1.000
_cell.angle_alpha   90.00
_cell.angle_beta   90.00
_cell.angle_gamma   90.00
#
_symmetry.space_group_name_H-M   'P 1'
#
loop_
_entity.id
_entity.type
_entity.pdbx_description
1 polymer ?
#
loop_
_entity_poly.entity_id
_entity_poly.type
_entity_poly.pdbx_seq_one_letter_code
_entity_poly.pdbx_strand_id
1 'polypeptide(L)'
;MALTNAQYDTIIQGYNRRRLETRKLLEERTAEIYNKLPDYKHLDELTATLSVEHGKKNLLGESDSLDELKEILEDLNRQKKLILTAAGYSVNYLDPVYMCSYCKDTGFIEGEKCHCFKQAMLDMLYEQSNIREVLLNESFEDVSLEYQHGEDLTRLQNAVLKSKNFVENFELDYQNLLFYGTVGTGKSFLSNCIANALIEKGHSVIYFSAGDLFAKISEYAFRKNGRDSGMNPYDDIYNCDLLVLDDLGTELTNSFVVSQLFTCLNERHLRRKSTVISTNLPMEDLRDRYSDRIFSRIISNYDVCKLSGQDVRIYKKRMTNRK
;
A
#
# COMPACT_ATOMS: atom_id res chain seq x y z
N MET A 1 0.85 -3.72 14.50
CA MET A 1 0.45 -2.53 15.25
C MET A 1 -0.98 -2.22 14.89
N ALA A 2 -1.92 -2.67 15.73
CA ALA A 2 -3.30 -2.30 15.53
C ALA A 2 -3.41 -0.79 15.76
N LEU A 3 -4.06 -0.09 14.83
CA LEU A 3 -4.42 1.30 15.07
C LEU A 3 -5.18 1.38 16.38
N THR A 4 -4.90 2.40 17.18
CA THR A 4 -5.79 2.75 18.28
C THR A 4 -7.18 3.05 17.71
N ASN A 5 -8.25 2.84 18.50
CA ASN A 5 -9.61 3.15 18.06
C ASN A 5 -9.71 4.59 17.51
N ALA A 6 -9.04 5.55 18.15
CA ALA A 6 -8.98 6.93 17.68
C ALA A 6 -8.32 7.09 16.30
N GLN A 7 -7.23 6.37 16.04
CA GLN A 7 -6.56 6.39 14.73
C GLN A 7 -7.40 5.70 13.65
N TYR A 8 -8.05 4.59 14.00
CA TYR A 8 -8.99 3.91 13.09
C TYR A 8 -10.18 4.81 12.74
N ASP A 9 -10.77 5.47 13.75
CA ASP A 9 -11.86 6.42 13.58
C ASP A 9 -11.44 7.62 12.72
N THR A 10 -10.19 8.09 12.87
CA THR A 10 -9.64 9.17 12.04
C THR A 10 -9.62 8.77 10.56
N ILE A 11 -9.20 7.55 10.24
CA ILE A 11 -9.20 7.05 8.85
C ILE A 11 -10.64 6.94 8.33
N ILE A 12 -11.55 6.35 9.10
CA ILE A 12 -12.96 6.21 8.73
C ILE A 12 -13.61 7.59 8.49
N GLN A 13 -13.33 8.58 9.35
CA GLN A 13 -13.77 9.96 9.15
C GLN A 13 -13.21 10.55 7.85
N GLY A 14 -11.97 10.23 7.49
CA GLY A 14 -11.38 10.58 6.20
C GLY A 14 -12.19 10.04 5.02
N TYR A 15 -12.55 8.75 5.02
CA TYR A 15 -13.39 8.16 3.96
C TYR A 15 -14.79 8.77 3.92
N ASN A 16 -15.43 8.99 5.08
CA ASN A 16 -16.73 9.66 5.16
C ASN A 16 -16.68 11.08 4.59
N ARG A 17 -15.61 11.83 4.85
CA ARG A 17 -15.40 13.17 4.30
C ARG A 17 -15.28 13.14 2.78
N ARG A 18 -14.48 12.22 2.21
CA ARG A 18 -14.34 12.07 0.74
C ARG A 18 -15.68 11.80 0.06
N ARG A 19 -16.51 10.93 0.66
CA ARG A 19 -17.85 10.62 0.16
C ARG A 19 -18.78 11.82 0.25
N LEU A 20 -18.71 12.59 1.34
CA LEU A 20 -19.49 13.81 1.51
C LEU A 20 -19.10 14.87 0.47
N GLU A 21 -17.80 15.07 0.24
CA GLU A 21 -17.27 16.00 -0.77
C GLU A 21 -17.72 15.57 -2.18
N THR A 22 -17.63 14.28 -2.50
CA THR A 22 -18.10 13.73 -3.79
C THR A 22 -19.59 13.95 -3.99
N ARG A 23 -20.41 13.68 -2.96
CA ARG A 23 -21.86 13.90 -3.00
C ARG A 23 -22.19 15.37 -3.20
N LYS A 24 -21.53 16.26 -2.45
CA LYS A 24 -21.75 17.71 -2.55
C LYS A 24 -21.40 18.23 -3.95
N LEU A 25 -20.27 17.80 -4.50
CA LEU A 25 -19.88 18.15 -5.87
C LEU A 25 -20.91 17.68 -6.90
N LEU A 26 -21.45 16.47 -6.73
CA LEU A 26 -22.48 15.92 -7.63
C LEU A 26 -23.78 16.73 -7.53
N GLU A 27 -24.21 17.10 -6.33
CA GLU A 27 -25.37 17.95 -6.10
C GLU A 27 -25.18 19.34 -6.74
N GLU A 28 -24.00 19.95 -6.60
CA GLU A 28 -23.64 21.23 -7.23
C GLU A 28 -23.68 21.14 -8.76
N ARG A 29 -23.05 20.10 -9.35
CA ARG A 29 -23.08 19.86 -10.81
C ARG A 29 -24.49 19.60 -11.32
N THR A 30 -25.29 18.84 -10.58
CA THR A 30 -26.68 18.54 -10.97
C THR A 30 -27.53 19.80 -10.95
N ALA A 31 -27.40 20.62 -9.90
CA ALA A 31 -28.09 21.91 -9.80
C ALA A 31 -27.66 22.87 -10.93
N GLU A 32 -26.37 22.89 -11.29
CA GLU A 32 -25.87 23.66 -12.43
C GLU A 32 -26.54 23.22 -13.73
N ILE A 33 -26.54 21.91 -14.02
CA ILE A 33 -27.15 21.35 -15.24
C ILE A 33 -28.64 21.64 -15.28
N TYR A 34 -29.37 21.43 -14.18
CA TYR A 34 -30.80 21.72 -14.13
C TYR A 34 -31.13 23.19 -14.36
N ASN A 35 -30.28 24.11 -13.90
CA ASN A 35 -30.48 25.54 -14.09
C ASN A 35 -30.15 25.99 -15.52
N LYS A 36 -29.08 25.44 -16.13
CA LYS A 36 -28.63 25.82 -17.48
C LYS A 36 -29.36 25.08 -18.60
N LEU A 37 -29.79 23.85 -18.35
CA LEU A 37 -30.39 22.94 -19.32
C LEU A 37 -31.75 22.43 -18.80
N PRO A 38 -32.82 23.23 -18.91
CA PRO A 38 -34.17 22.84 -18.46
C PRO A 38 -34.69 21.57 -19.13
N ASP A 39 -34.35 21.35 -20.41
CA ASP A 39 -34.73 20.14 -21.15
C ASP A 39 -34.12 18.88 -20.53
N TYR A 40 -32.88 18.98 -20.03
CA TYR A 40 -32.24 17.88 -19.30
C TYR A 40 -33.03 17.54 -18.04
N LYS A 41 -33.40 18.57 -17.26
CA LYS A 41 -34.20 18.41 -16.04
C LYS A 41 -35.53 17.74 -16.33
N HIS A 42 -36.23 18.17 -17.39
CA HIS A 42 -37.50 17.57 -17.79
C HIS A 42 -37.36 16.08 -18.14
N LEU A 43 -36.34 15.70 -18.91
CA LEU A 43 -36.07 14.29 -19.21
C LEU A 43 -35.73 13.48 -17.96
N ASP A 44 -35.06 14.09 -16.97
CA ASP A 44 -34.70 13.44 -15.72
C ASP A 44 -35.91 13.18 -14.81
N GLU A 45 -36.79 14.18 -14.67
CA GLU A 45 -38.08 14.05 -13.98
C GLU A 45 -39.00 13.03 -14.67
N LEU A 46 -39.01 13.00 -16.00
CA LEU A 46 -39.75 11.99 -16.78
C LEU A 46 -39.22 10.57 -16.52
N THR A 47 -37.90 10.40 -16.47
CA THR A 47 -37.24 9.12 -16.17
C THR A 47 -37.65 8.61 -14.79
N ALA A 48 -37.66 9.49 -13.78
CA ALA A 48 -38.08 9.16 -12.42
C ALA A 48 -39.57 8.77 -12.36
N THR A 49 -40.43 9.52 -13.06
CA THR A 49 -41.88 9.27 -13.10
C THR A 49 -42.22 7.92 -13.74
N LEU A 50 -41.64 7.63 -14.92
CA LEU A 50 -41.80 6.34 -15.62
C LEU A 50 -41.36 5.16 -14.75
N SER A 51 -40.24 5.31 -14.04
CA SER A 51 -39.72 4.26 -13.17
C SER A 51 -40.66 3.96 -12.00
N VAL A 52 -41.28 4.98 -11.40
CA VAL A 52 -42.24 4.84 -10.30
C VAL A 52 -43.56 4.23 -10.79
N GLU A 53 -44.07 4.67 -11.94
CA GLU A 53 -45.29 4.12 -12.54
C GLU A 53 -45.15 2.63 -12.84
N HIS A 54 -44.05 2.23 -13.50
CA HIS A 54 -43.80 0.82 -13.80
C HIS A 54 -43.57 0.00 -12.53
N GLY A 55 -42.90 0.56 -11.50
CA GLY A 55 -42.77 -0.09 -10.20
C GLY A 55 -44.12 -0.38 -9.54
N LYS A 56 -45.08 0.56 -9.63
CA LYS A 56 -46.45 0.36 -9.12
C LYS A 56 -47.21 -0.70 -9.90
N LYS A 57 -47.15 -0.70 -11.24
CA LYS A 57 -47.82 -1.69 -12.09
C LYS A 57 -47.34 -3.12 -11.82
N ASN A 58 -46.03 -3.31 -11.66
CA ASN A 58 -45.46 -4.60 -11.29
C ASN A 58 -45.99 -5.12 -9.94
N LEU A 59 -46.15 -4.24 -8.95
CA LEU A 59 -46.73 -4.61 -7.64
C LEU A 59 -48.22 -4.97 -7.73
N LEU A 60 -48.94 -4.40 -8.70
CA LEU A 60 -50.34 -4.67 -8.96
C LEU A 60 -50.57 -5.92 -9.83
N GLY A 61 -49.50 -6.61 -10.23
CA GLY A 61 -49.57 -7.84 -11.02
C GLY A 61 -49.81 -7.64 -12.52
N GLU A 62 -49.70 -6.40 -13.00
CA GLU A 62 -49.74 -6.08 -14.43
C GLU A 62 -48.37 -6.42 -15.03
N SER A 63 -48.33 -7.38 -15.96
CA SER A 63 -47.11 -7.78 -16.66
C SER A 63 -46.85 -6.84 -17.84
N ASP A 64 -46.55 -5.57 -17.57
CA ASP A 64 -45.91 -4.72 -18.58
C ASP A 64 -44.52 -5.28 -18.88
N SER A 65 -44.14 -5.31 -20.17
CA SER A 65 -42.89 -5.93 -20.57
C SER A 65 -41.72 -5.08 -20.05
N LEU A 66 -40.88 -5.67 -19.19
CA LEU A 66 -39.66 -5.03 -18.69
C LEU A 66 -38.73 -4.56 -19.83
N ASP A 67 -38.89 -5.15 -21.01
CA ASP A 67 -38.12 -4.82 -22.20
C ASP A 67 -38.58 -3.50 -22.84
N GLU A 68 -39.88 -3.20 -22.89
CA GLU A 68 -40.39 -1.88 -23.33
C GLU A 68 -39.88 -0.75 -22.44
N LEU A 69 -39.87 -0.94 -21.12
CA LEU A 69 -39.34 0.07 -20.19
C LEU A 69 -37.84 0.30 -20.43
N LYS A 70 -37.07 -0.77 -20.64
CA LYS A 70 -35.63 -0.64 -20.91
C LYS A 70 -35.36 0.16 -22.17
N GLU A 71 -36.07 -0.11 -23.27
CA GLU A 71 -35.91 0.64 -24.52
C GLU A 71 -36.20 2.13 -24.32
N ILE A 72 -37.28 2.47 -23.60
CA ILE A 72 -37.63 3.86 -23.30
C ILE A 72 -36.54 4.52 -22.43
N LEU A 73 -36.05 3.84 -21.39
CA LEU A 73 -35.00 4.36 -20.51
C LEU A 73 -33.67 4.55 -21.24
N GLU A 74 -33.32 3.66 -22.16
CA GLU A 74 -32.13 3.79 -23.00
C GLU A 74 -32.24 4.99 -23.95
N ASP A 75 -33.40 5.20 -24.57
CA ASP A 75 -33.62 6.37 -25.43
C ASP A 75 -33.54 7.68 -24.64
N LEU A 76 -34.18 7.76 -23.47
CA LEU A 76 -34.11 8.92 -22.59
C LEU A 76 -32.67 9.22 -22.15
N ASN A 77 -31.90 8.18 -21.79
CA ASN A 77 -30.48 8.34 -21.45
C ASN A 77 -29.66 8.82 -22.64
N ARG A 78 -29.94 8.34 -23.86
CA ARG A 78 -29.28 8.81 -25.09
C ARG A 78 -29.57 10.29 -25.34
N GLN A 79 -30.82 10.72 -25.20
CA GLN A 79 -31.22 12.12 -25.36
C GLN A 79 -30.53 13.02 -24.32
N LYS A 80 -30.48 12.61 -23.04
CA LYS A 80 -29.76 13.32 -21.97
C LYS A 80 -28.28 13.53 -22.30
N LYS A 81 -27.60 12.49 -22.81
CA LYS A 81 -26.18 12.59 -23.21
C LYS A 81 -25.97 13.55 -24.39
N LEU A 82 -26.88 13.58 -25.35
CA LEU A 82 -26.84 14.53 -26.47
C LEU A 82 -27.00 15.98 -26.00
N ILE A 83 -27.91 16.24 -25.06
CA ILE A 83 -28.12 17.58 -24.50
C ILE A 83 -26.86 18.07 -23.75
N LEU A 84 -26.25 17.21 -22.93
CA LEU A 84 -25.00 17.55 -22.22
C LEU A 84 -23.87 17.90 -23.20
N THR A 85 -23.66 17.06 -24.21
CA THR A 85 -22.58 17.25 -25.19
C THR A 85 -22.80 18.45 -26.10
N ALA A 86 -24.04 18.70 -26.53
CA ALA A 86 -24.40 19.89 -27.31
C ALA A 86 -24.14 21.20 -26.54
N ALA A 87 -24.29 21.16 -25.20
CA ALA A 87 -23.98 22.28 -24.31
C ALA A 87 -22.49 22.39 -23.92
N GLY A 88 -21.62 21.51 -24.44
CA GLY A 88 -20.17 21.52 -24.20
C GLY A 88 -19.73 20.79 -22.92
N TYR A 89 -20.61 20.05 -22.25
CA TYR A 89 -20.26 19.22 -21.10
C TYR A 89 -19.82 17.82 -21.54
N SER A 90 -18.95 17.18 -20.74
CA SER A 90 -18.60 15.77 -20.95
C SER A 90 -19.80 14.86 -20.71
N VAL A 91 -19.88 13.73 -21.43
CA VAL A 91 -20.95 12.72 -21.24
C VAL A 91 -21.05 12.23 -19.80
N ASN A 92 -19.92 12.15 -19.09
CA ASN A 92 -19.81 11.64 -17.72
C ASN A 92 -19.76 12.77 -16.67
N TYR A 93 -20.23 13.98 -17.01
CA TYR A 93 -20.11 15.15 -16.12
C TYR A 93 -20.81 14.93 -14.76
N LEU A 94 -21.93 14.21 -14.80
CA LEU A 94 -22.75 13.89 -13.63
C LEU A 94 -22.41 12.51 -13.04
N ASP A 95 -21.32 11.87 -13.46
CA ASP A 95 -20.86 10.63 -12.84
C ASP A 95 -20.05 10.94 -11.58
N PRO A 96 -20.21 10.15 -10.50
CA PRO A 96 -19.43 10.32 -9.28
C PRO A 96 -17.95 9.99 -9.53
N VAL A 97 -17.07 10.91 -9.14
CA VAL A 97 -15.62 10.72 -9.21
C VAL A 97 -15.12 10.26 -7.84
N TYR A 98 -14.62 9.03 -7.79
CA TYR A 98 -14.06 8.44 -6.57
C TYR A 98 -12.53 8.49 -6.59
N MET A 99 -11.93 8.63 -5.41
CA MET A 99 -10.47 8.52 -5.29
C MET A 99 -10.00 7.06 -5.39
N CYS A 100 -10.76 6.12 -4.81
CA CYS A 100 -10.54 4.70 -5.02
C CYS A 100 -11.64 4.09 -5.90
N SER A 101 -11.28 3.66 -7.10
CA SER A 101 -12.18 3.02 -8.06
C SER A 101 -12.72 1.67 -7.58
N TYR A 102 -11.98 0.96 -6.72
CA TYR A 102 -12.33 -0.37 -6.25
C TYR A 102 -13.41 -0.35 -5.16
N CYS A 103 -13.16 0.40 -4.08
CA CYS A 103 -14.11 0.48 -2.97
C CYS A 103 -15.10 1.65 -3.08
N LYS A 104 -14.96 2.51 -4.09
CA LYS A 104 -15.76 3.75 -4.26
C LYS A 104 -15.75 4.61 -3.00
N ASP A 105 -14.54 4.77 -2.44
CA ASP A 105 -14.27 5.51 -1.20
C ASP A 105 -15.04 5.01 0.04
N THR A 106 -15.42 3.74 0.08
CA THR A 106 -15.94 3.11 1.32
C THR A 106 -14.83 2.58 2.23
N GLY A 107 -13.67 2.25 1.65
CA GLY A 107 -12.58 1.57 2.35
C GLY A 107 -12.75 0.05 2.44
N PHE A 108 -13.84 -0.53 1.95
CA PHE A 108 -14.14 -1.96 2.07
C PHE A 108 -14.65 -2.55 0.74
N ILE A 109 -14.38 -3.83 0.52
CA ILE A 109 -14.90 -4.62 -0.59
C ILE A 109 -15.44 -5.92 0.02
N GLU A 110 -16.74 -6.18 -0.10
CA GLU A 110 -17.39 -7.40 0.43
C GLU A 110 -17.14 -7.67 1.92
N GLY A 111 -17.01 -6.61 2.73
CA GLY A 111 -16.74 -6.72 4.18
C GLY A 111 -15.24 -6.82 4.52
N GLU A 112 -14.38 -7.06 3.54
CA GLU A 112 -12.93 -7.04 3.70
C GLU A 112 -12.36 -5.63 3.49
N LYS A 113 -11.27 -5.32 4.19
CA LYS A 113 -10.58 -4.02 4.04
C LYS A 113 -10.00 -3.90 2.63
N CYS A 114 -10.35 -2.83 1.93
CA CYS A 114 -9.77 -2.51 0.65
C CYS A 114 -8.27 -2.20 0.78
N HIS A 115 -7.49 -2.42 -0.28
CA HIS A 115 -6.07 -2.07 -0.33
C HIS A 115 -5.83 -0.60 0.06
N CYS A 116 -6.68 0.34 -0.39
CA CYS A 116 -6.56 1.76 -0.04
C CYS A 116 -6.78 2.02 1.46
N PHE A 117 -7.61 1.21 2.12
CA PHE A 117 -7.83 1.33 3.57
C PHE A 117 -6.65 0.75 4.33
N LYS A 118 -6.13 -0.42 3.90
CA LYS A 118 -4.88 -0.99 4.44
C LYS A 118 -3.73 0.00 4.29
N GLN A 119 -3.61 0.67 3.14
CA GLN A 119 -2.61 1.72 2.92
C GLN A 119 -2.82 2.92 3.82
N ALA A 120 -4.05 3.41 4.00
CA ALA A 120 -4.33 4.50 4.94
C ALA A 120 -3.98 4.11 6.40
N MET A 121 -4.18 2.85 6.78
CA MET A 121 -3.76 2.34 8.09
C MET A 121 -2.23 2.36 8.22
N LEU A 122 -1.53 1.92 7.19
CA LEU A 122 -0.07 1.97 7.13
C LEU A 122 0.44 3.41 7.20
N ASP A 123 -0.11 4.32 6.41
CA ASP A 123 0.22 5.74 6.42
C ASP A 123 0.07 6.35 7.82
N MET A 124 -1.03 6.04 8.52
CA MET A 124 -1.28 6.50 9.88
C MET A 124 -0.26 5.96 10.90
N LEU A 125 0.28 4.75 10.67
CA LEU A 125 1.36 4.17 11.47
C LEU A 125 2.73 4.78 11.10
N TYR A 126 2.92 5.18 9.84
CA TYR A 126 4.18 5.73 9.32
C TYR A 126 4.36 7.23 9.51
N GLU A 127 3.29 8.00 9.65
CA GLU A 127 3.36 9.43 10.00
C GLU A 127 4.12 9.67 11.32
N GLN A 128 4.16 8.68 12.21
CA GLN A 128 4.94 8.73 13.44
C GLN A 128 6.43 8.38 13.27
N SER A 129 6.86 7.93 12.08
CA SER A 129 8.13 7.23 11.90
C SER A 129 9.12 7.88 10.93
N ASN A 130 8.83 9.04 10.31
CA ASN A 130 9.65 9.67 9.24
C ASN A 130 9.96 8.77 8.00
N ILE A 131 9.42 7.55 7.95
CA ILE A 131 9.67 6.55 6.91
C ILE A 131 9.01 6.93 5.56
N ARG A 132 7.92 7.70 5.62
CA ARG A 132 7.10 8.07 4.45
C ARG A 132 7.88 8.90 3.41
N GLU A 133 8.73 9.83 3.83
CA GLU A 133 9.50 10.68 2.89
C GLU A 133 10.60 9.92 2.15
N VAL A 134 11.14 8.87 2.78
CA VAL A 134 12.21 8.03 2.18
C VAL A 134 11.63 7.00 1.21
N LEU A 135 10.47 6.42 1.55
CA LEU A 135 9.79 5.49 0.66
C LEU A 135 9.30 6.19 -0.61
N LEU A 136 8.62 7.35 -0.53
CA LEU A 136 7.89 7.90 -1.68
C LEU A 136 8.73 8.36 -2.91
N ASN A 137 10.07 8.33 -2.86
CA ASN A 137 10.93 8.92 -3.90
C ASN A 137 11.93 7.96 -4.55
N GLU A 138 11.95 6.67 -4.21
CA GLU A 138 12.95 5.72 -4.74
C GLU A 138 12.31 4.62 -5.59
N SER A 139 12.57 4.64 -6.90
CA SER A 139 12.07 3.63 -7.84
C SER A 139 13.19 2.78 -8.44
N PHE A 140 12.84 1.66 -9.06
CA PHE A 140 13.80 0.85 -9.81
C PHE A 140 14.42 1.61 -11.01
N GLU A 141 13.81 2.71 -11.45
CA GLU A 141 14.33 3.56 -12.52
C GLU A 141 15.46 4.48 -12.04
N ASP A 142 15.51 4.79 -10.74
CA ASP A 142 16.53 5.64 -10.13
C ASP A 142 17.82 4.87 -9.78
N VAL A 143 17.88 3.56 -10.08
CA VAL A 143 19.06 2.72 -9.89
C VAL A 143 20.17 3.17 -10.84
N SER A 144 21.17 3.88 -10.32
CA SER A 144 22.39 4.15 -11.05
C SER A 144 23.31 2.94 -10.99
N LEU A 145 23.81 2.48 -12.13
CA LEU A 145 24.82 1.41 -12.21
C LEU A 145 26.23 1.96 -12.46
N GLU A 146 26.35 3.24 -12.79
CA GLU A 146 27.57 3.87 -13.31
C GLU A 146 28.71 3.92 -12.29
N TYR A 147 28.40 3.89 -11.00
CA TYR A 147 29.37 4.03 -9.92
C TYR A 147 30.04 2.71 -9.51
N GLN A 148 29.61 1.57 -10.06
CA GLN A 148 30.17 0.25 -9.78
C GLN A 148 30.84 -0.34 -11.02
N HIS A 149 31.90 -1.12 -10.80
CA HIS A 149 32.67 -1.77 -11.86
C HIS A 149 33.01 -3.22 -11.50
N GLY A 150 33.31 -4.03 -12.51
CA GLY A 150 33.74 -5.42 -12.32
C GLY A 150 32.69 -6.27 -11.59
N GLU A 151 33.15 -7.10 -10.64
CA GLU A 151 32.28 -8.00 -9.87
C GLU A 151 31.19 -7.28 -9.08
N ASP A 152 31.47 -6.06 -8.58
CA ASP A 152 30.51 -5.30 -7.79
C ASP A 152 29.32 -4.82 -8.63
N LEU A 153 29.56 -4.48 -9.90
CA LEU A 153 28.50 -4.18 -10.86
C LEU A 153 27.63 -5.40 -11.12
N THR A 154 28.24 -6.57 -11.35
CA THR A 154 27.50 -7.82 -11.58
C THR A 154 26.67 -8.20 -10.36
N ARG A 155 27.20 -8.02 -9.15
CA ARG A 155 26.46 -8.24 -7.89
C ARG A 155 25.26 -7.31 -7.78
N LEU A 156 25.42 -6.02 -8.08
CA LEU A 156 24.33 -5.05 -8.05
C LEU A 156 23.26 -5.37 -9.11
N GLN A 157 23.65 -5.69 -10.34
CA GLN A 157 22.73 -6.09 -11.41
C GLN A 157 21.91 -7.34 -11.03
N ASN A 158 22.58 -8.35 -10.48
CA ASN A 158 21.91 -9.56 -10.01
C ASN A 158 20.95 -9.28 -8.85
N ALA A 159 21.33 -8.39 -7.93
CA ALA A 159 20.44 -7.97 -6.84
C ALA A 159 19.20 -7.24 -7.37
N VAL A 160 19.37 -6.30 -8.31
CA VAL A 160 18.25 -5.60 -8.96
C VAL A 160 17.32 -6.57 -9.69
N LEU A 161 17.89 -7.52 -10.43
CA LEU A 161 17.10 -8.54 -11.13
C LEU A 161 16.31 -9.41 -10.15
N LYS A 162 16.95 -9.87 -9.07
CA LYS A 162 16.27 -10.61 -8.00
C LYS A 162 15.16 -9.80 -7.35
N SER A 163 15.37 -8.51 -7.09
CA SER A 163 14.36 -7.61 -6.55
C SER A 163 13.16 -7.44 -7.49
N LYS A 164 13.39 -7.27 -8.80
CA LYS A 164 12.31 -7.19 -9.78
C LYS A 164 11.52 -8.50 -9.87
N ASN A 165 12.22 -9.63 -9.96
CA ASN A 165 11.59 -10.96 -9.98
C ASN A 165 10.78 -11.24 -8.71
N PHE A 166 11.26 -10.79 -7.55
CA PHE A 166 10.55 -10.90 -6.28
C PHE A 166 9.22 -10.12 -6.30
N VAL A 167 9.23 -8.90 -6.85
CA VAL A 167 8.02 -8.07 -6.97
C VAL A 167 7.05 -8.62 -8.01
N GLU A 168 7.54 -9.18 -9.11
CA GLU A 168 6.73 -9.78 -10.17
C GLU A 168 6.03 -11.07 -9.70
N ASN A 169 6.75 -11.93 -8.98
CA ASN A 169 6.24 -13.22 -8.53
C ASN A 169 5.70 -13.21 -7.09
N PHE A 170 5.50 -12.04 -6.50
CA PHE A 170 5.19 -11.87 -5.08
C PHE A 170 3.92 -12.62 -4.62
N GLU A 171 2.89 -12.68 -5.46
CA GLU A 171 1.64 -13.41 -5.17
C GLU A 171 1.74 -14.92 -5.43
N LEU A 172 2.70 -15.33 -6.27
CA LEU A 172 2.83 -16.70 -6.76
C LEU A 172 3.74 -17.54 -5.86
N ASP A 173 4.85 -16.95 -5.40
CA ASP A 173 5.90 -17.65 -4.67
C ASP A 173 6.21 -17.00 -3.32
N TYR A 174 6.29 -17.81 -2.27
CA TYR A 174 6.83 -17.39 -0.98
C TYR A 174 8.35 -17.27 -1.06
N GLN A 175 8.84 -16.04 -1.01
CA GLN A 175 10.27 -15.72 -1.09
C GLN A 175 10.66 -14.75 0.04
N ASN A 176 11.93 -14.75 0.43
CA ASN A 176 12.50 -13.74 1.33
C ASN A 176 13.84 -13.28 0.76
N LEU A 177 14.22 -12.03 1.01
CA LEU A 177 15.48 -11.48 0.50
C LEU A 177 16.34 -10.95 1.64
N LEU A 178 17.64 -11.22 1.57
CA LEU A 178 18.63 -10.63 2.46
C LEU A 178 19.65 -9.83 1.64
N PHE A 179 19.68 -8.53 1.84
CA PHE A 179 20.75 -7.67 1.34
C PHE A 179 21.81 -7.47 2.42
N TYR A 180 23.06 -7.86 2.14
CA TYR A 180 24.17 -7.65 3.08
C TYR A 180 25.41 -7.09 2.39
N GLY A 181 26.24 -6.37 3.15
CA GLY A 181 27.54 -5.87 2.68
C GLY A 181 27.80 -4.41 3.07
N THR A 182 28.78 -3.78 2.44
CA THR A 182 29.35 -2.51 2.93
C THR A 182 28.37 -1.34 2.87
N VAL A 183 28.58 -0.34 3.73
CA VAL A 183 27.72 0.83 3.83
C VAL A 183 27.64 1.59 2.50
N GLY A 184 26.44 2.08 2.15
CA GLY A 184 26.24 2.94 0.98
C GLY A 184 26.22 2.24 -0.39
N THR A 185 26.15 0.91 -0.42
CA THR A 185 26.11 0.13 -1.68
C THR A 185 24.73 0.01 -2.33
N GLY A 186 23.69 0.59 -1.72
CA GLY A 186 22.32 0.57 -2.26
C GLY A 186 21.38 -0.47 -1.66
N LYS A 187 21.72 -1.09 -0.51
CA LYS A 187 20.86 -2.09 0.16
C LYS A 187 19.49 -1.54 0.55
N SER A 188 19.46 -0.46 1.35
CA SER A 188 18.21 0.20 1.77
C SER A 188 17.42 0.72 0.56
N PHE A 189 18.12 1.25 -0.44
CA PHE A 189 17.51 1.71 -1.70
C PHE A 189 16.75 0.57 -2.40
N LEU A 190 17.35 -0.61 -2.57
CA LEU A 190 16.65 -1.75 -3.17
C LEU A 190 15.46 -2.23 -2.33
N SER A 191 15.60 -2.23 -1.01
CA SER A 191 14.49 -2.54 -0.10
C SER A 191 13.33 -1.56 -0.26
N ASN A 192 13.61 -0.26 -0.44
CA ASN A 192 12.62 0.78 -0.70
C ASN A 192 11.95 0.58 -2.06
N CYS A 193 12.70 0.30 -3.12
CA CYS A 193 12.12 0.03 -4.44
C CYS A 193 11.15 -1.16 -4.41
N ILE A 194 11.50 -2.24 -3.69
CA ILE A 194 10.61 -3.40 -3.50
C ILE A 194 9.35 -2.97 -2.74
N ALA A 195 9.52 -2.24 -1.63
CA ALA A 195 8.40 -1.79 -0.81
C ALA A 195 7.42 -0.93 -1.63
N ASN A 196 7.92 0.07 -2.36
CA ASN A 196 7.11 0.96 -3.18
C ASN A 196 6.36 0.21 -4.27
N ALA A 197 7.05 -0.63 -5.03
CA ALA A 197 6.42 -1.37 -6.11
C ALA A 197 5.31 -2.31 -5.62
N LEU A 198 5.43 -2.86 -4.40
CA LEU A 198 4.38 -3.69 -3.80
C LEU A 198 3.24 -2.87 -3.19
N ILE A 199 3.53 -1.68 -2.64
CA ILE A 199 2.51 -0.72 -2.22
C ILE A 199 1.66 -0.29 -3.42
N GLU A 200 2.29 0.02 -4.56
CA GLU A 200 1.59 0.40 -5.79
C GLU A 200 0.71 -0.74 -6.34
N LYS A 201 1.13 -1.99 -6.15
CA LYS A 201 0.31 -3.18 -6.46
C LYS A 201 -0.79 -3.47 -5.43
N GLY A 202 -0.90 -2.69 -4.36
CA GLY A 202 -1.95 -2.80 -3.34
C GLY A 202 -1.67 -3.79 -2.22
N HIS A 203 -0.43 -4.25 -2.05
CA HIS A 203 -0.03 -5.11 -0.95
C HIS A 203 0.19 -4.34 0.35
N SER A 204 -0.04 -5.01 1.47
CA SER A 204 0.28 -4.46 2.78
C SER A 204 1.77 -4.59 3.08
N VAL A 205 2.50 -3.47 3.01
CA VAL A 205 3.94 -3.42 3.26
C VAL A 205 4.21 -2.70 4.57
N ILE A 206 5.02 -3.33 5.43
CA ILE A 206 5.53 -2.72 6.63
C ILE A 206 7.03 -2.47 6.55
N TYR A 207 7.46 -1.22 6.72
CA TYR A 207 8.88 -0.85 6.77
C TYR A 207 9.29 -0.41 8.18
N PHE A 208 10.43 -0.90 8.66
CA PHE A 208 11.08 -0.45 9.88
C PHE A 208 12.61 -0.49 9.75
N SER A 209 13.31 0.48 10.36
CA SER A 209 14.67 0.19 10.77
C SER A 209 14.64 -0.85 11.88
N ALA A 210 15.64 -1.73 11.96
CA ALA A 210 15.73 -2.72 13.01
C ALA A 210 15.68 -2.06 14.41
N GLY A 211 16.39 -0.95 14.58
CA GLY A 211 16.37 -0.15 15.80
C GLY A 211 14.97 0.31 16.21
N ASP A 212 14.19 0.89 15.28
CA ASP A 212 12.85 1.39 15.56
C ASP A 212 11.88 0.25 15.88
N LEU A 213 11.98 -0.87 15.16
CA LEU A 213 11.16 -2.04 15.45
C LEU A 213 11.38 -2.52 16.88
N PHE A 214 12.64 -2.71 17.30
CA PHE A 214 12.93 -3.22 18.64
C PHE A 214 12.67 -2.20 19.74
N ALA A 215 12.86 -0.90 19.48
CA ALA A 215 12.47 0.16 20.40
C ALA A 215 10.96 0.13 20.65
N LYS A 216 10.16 0.03 19.57
CA LYS A 216 8.71 -0.14 19.64
C LYS A 216 8.33 -1.42 20.39
N ILE A 217 8.96 -2.56 20.08
CA ILE A 217 8.68 -3.82 20.77
C ILE A 217 8.96 -3.72 22.28
N SER A 218 10.06 -3.07 22.64
CA SER A 218 10.46 -2.88 24.04
C SER A 218 9.46 -1.99 24.76
N GLU A 219 9.09 -0.84 24.19
CA GLU A 219 8.12 0.08 24.79
C GLU A 219 6.80 -0.63 25.13
N TYR A 220 6.28 -1.44 24.20
CA TYR A 220 5.05 -2.19 24.42
C TYR A 220 5.19 -3.29 25.47
N ALA A 221 6.31 -4.03 25.47
CA ALA A 221 6.54 -5.10 26.44
C ALA A 221 6.67 -4.59 27.89
N PHE A 222 7.17 -3.37 28.08
CA PHE A 222 7.38 -2.77 29.41
C PHE A 222 6.23 -1.86 29.90
N ARG A 223 5.24 -1.54 29.04
CA ARG A 223 4.04 -0.80 29.45
C ARG A 223 3.12 -1.68 30.32
N LYS A 224 3.04 -1.36 31.62
CA LYS A 224 2.23 -2.07 32.65
C LYS A 224 0.72 -2.18 32.35
N ASN A 225 0.16 -1.36 31.45
CA ASN A 225 -1.28 -1.32 31.15
C ASN A 225 -1.67 -2.02 29.83
N GLY A 226 -0.72 -2.67 29.13
CA GLY A 226 -0.94 -3.25 27.80
C GLY A 226 -1.50 -4.68 27.75
N ARG A 227 -1.77 -5.30 28.90
CA ARG A 227 -2.28 -6.69 28.96
C ARG A 227 -3.80 -6.82 28.79
N ASP A 228 -4.54 -5.71 28.80
CA ASP A 228 -6.01 -5.72 28.83
C ASP A 228 -6.70 -5.75 27.44
N SER A 229 -5.96 -5.62 26.33
CA SER A 229 -6.58 -5.52 25.00
C SER A 229 -6.66 -6.84 24.21
N GLY A 230 -6.15 -7.96 24.72
CA GLY A 230 -6.27 -9.30 24.10
C GLY A 230 -5.64 -9.47 22.69
N MET A 231 -5.25 -8.40 22.01
CA MET A 231 -4.59 -8.39 20.71
C MET A 231 -3.09 -8.21 20.88
N ASN A 232 -2.32 -9.05 20.18
CA ASN A 232 -0.87 -8.89 20.12
C ASN A 232 -0.56 -7.62 19.31
N PRO A 233 0.11 -6.60 19.86
CA PRO A 233 0.41 -5.37 19.12
C PRO A 233 1.28 -5.61 17.87
N TYR A 234 1.86 -6.81 17.74
CA TYR A 234 2.67 -7.23 16.61
C TYR A 234 1.90 -8.05 15.57
N ASP A 235 0.60 -8.31 15.74
CA ASP A 235 -0.15 -9.14 14.78
C ASP A 235 -0.11 -8.57 13.36
N ASP A 236 -0.17 -7.25 13.16
CA ASP A 236 -0.03 -6.69 11.81
C ASP A 236 1.41 -6.82 11.27
N ILE A 237 2.43 -6.83 12.13
CA ILE A 237 3.82 -7.12 11.72
C ILE A 237 3.93 -8.58 11.29
N TYR A 238 3.16 -9.49 11.88
CA TYR A 238 3.15 -10.90 11.48
C TYR A 238 2.24 -11.19 10.28
N ASN A 239 1.20 -10.38 10.07
CA ASN A 239 0.17 -10.60 9.05
C ASN A 239 0.34 -9.75 7.78
N CYS A 240 1.13 -8.67 7.81
CA CYS A 240 1.41 -7.88 6.60
C CYS A 240 2.09 -8.74 5.53
N ASP A 241 1.78 -8.43 4.28
CA ASP A 241 2.24 -9.21 3.13
C ASP A 241 3.76 -9.14 3.00
N LEU A 242 4.34 -7.95 3.14
CA LEU A 242 5.78 -7.72 3.19
C LEU A 242 6.18 -7.01 4.49
N LEU A 243 7.23 -7.51 5.14
CA LEU A 243 7.96 -6.79 6.19
C LEU A 243 9.37 -6.47 5.68
N VAL A 244 9.76 -5.21 5.74
CA VAL A 244 11.11 -4.73 5.46
C VAL A 244 11.77 -4.35 6.77
N LEU A 245 12.88 -5.01 7.09
CA LEU A 245 13.76 -4.73 8.21
C LEU A 245 15.07 -4.16 7.70
N ASP A 246 15.19 -2.84 7.74
CA ASP A 246 16.36 -2.13 7.25
C ASP A 246 17.42 -1.97 8.34
N ASP A 247 18.70 -1.99 7.94
CA ASP A 247 19.86 -1.77 8.80
C ASP A 247 19.89 -2.66 10.06
N LEU A 248 19.58 -3.95 9.91
CA LEU A 248 19.75 -4.94 10.98
C LEU A 248 21.21 -4.94 11.46
N GLY A 249 21.42 -4.72 12.75
CA GLY A 249 22.75 -4.61 13.36
C GLY A 249 23.06 -3.23 13.92
N THR A 250 22.19 -2.23 13.77
CA THR A 250 22.38 -0.91 14.40
C THR A 250 21.80 -0.83 15.81
N GLU A 251 20.95 -1.77 16.20
CA GLU A 251 20.29 -1.79 17.50
C GLU A 251 21.20 -2.29 18.64
N LEU A 252 20.81 -1.95 19.88
CA LEU A 252 21.42 -2.51 21.08
C LEU A 252 20.95 -3.96 21.26
N THR A 253 21.76 -4.91 20.82
CA THR A 253 21.45 -6.33 20.93
C THR A 253 21.52 -6.82 22.38
N ASN A 254 20.41 -7.36 22.85
CA ASN A 254 20.30 -8.08 24.11
C ASN A 254 19.49 -9.37 23.90
N SER A 255 19.44 -10.25 24.91
CA SER A 255 18.74 -11.54 24.81
C SER A 255 17.25 -11.39 24.47
N PHE A 256 16.63 -10.29 24.90
CA PHE A 256 15.24 -9.98 24.56
C PHE A 256 15.08 -9.67 23.06
N VAL A 257 15.89 -8.76 22.50
CA VAL A 257 15.89 -8.40 21.07
C VAL A 257 16.11 -9.64 20.20
N VAL A 258 17.10 -10.48 20.54
CA VAL A 258 17.39 -11.71 19.81
C VAL A 258 16.18 -12.67 19.81
N SER A 259 15.52 -12.82 20.97
CA SER A 259 14.31 -13.65 21.10
C SER A 259 13.13 -13.10 20.28
N GLN A 260 12.96 -11.77 20.28
CA GLN A 260 11.89 -11.12 19.52
C GLN A 260 12.11 -11.20 18.01
N LEU A 261 13.35 -11.00 17.54
CA LEU A 261 13.69 -11.21 16.14
C LEU A 261 13.39 -12.64 15.71
N PHE A 262 13.83 -13.63 16.50
CA PHE A 262 13.58 -15.04 16.20
C PHE A 262 12.08 -15.33 16.10
N THR A 263 11.29 -14.83 17.05
CA THR A 263 9.83 -14.99 17.08
C THR A 263 9.19 -14.36 15.85
N CYS A 264 9.58 -13.14 15.50
CA CYS A 264 9.07 -12.43 14.34
C CYS A 264 9.33 -13.18 13.03
N LEU A 265 10.58 -13.59 12.78
CA LEU A 265 10.94 -14.34 11.58
C LEU A 265 10.23 -15.69 11.51
N ASN A 266 10.06 -16.37 12.66
CA ASN A 266 9.40 -17.66 12.72
C ASN A 266 7.89 -17.57 12.46
N GLU A 267 7.19 -16.62 13.09
CA GLU A 267 5.76 -16.40 12.88
C GLU A 267 5.46 -16.07 11.41
N ARG A 268 6.25 -15.18 10.81
CA ARG A 268 6.08 -14.81 9.40
C ARG A 268 6.35 -15.98 8.47
N HIS A 269 7.37 -16.79 8.77
CA HIS A 269 7.65 -18.01 8.00
C HIS A 269 6.50 -19.01 8.05
N LEU A 270 5.95 -19.27 9.24
CA LEU A 270 4.80 -20.16 9.43
C LEU A 270 3.56 -19.67 8.67
N ARG A 271 3.34 -18.36 8.64
CA ARG A 271 2.22 -17.71 7.93
C ARG A 271 2.48 -17.47 6.45
N ARG A 272 3.63 -17.89 5.91
CA ARG A 272 4.05 -17.65 4.52
C ARG A 272 4.03 -16.16 4.14
N LYS A 273 4.46 -15.28 5.05
CA LYS A 273 4.56 -13.83 4.82
C LYS A 273 6.01 -13.42 4.55
N SER A 274 6.23 -12.74 3.43
CA SER A 274 7.56 -12.47 2.87
C SER A 274 8.32 -11.41 3.66
N THR A 275 9.63 -11.57 3.83
CA THR A 275 10.45 -10.63 4.60
C THR A 275 11.69 -10.22 3.81
N VAL A 276 11.98 -8.92 3.80
CA VAL A 276 13.20 -8.35 3.24
C VAL A 276 14.04 -7.80 4.38
N ILE A 277 15.29 -8.22 4.47
CA ILE A 277 16.23 -7.76 5.50
C ILE A 277 17.41 -7.07 4.80
N SER A 278 17.84 -5.94 5.34
CA SER A 278 19.08 -5.29 4.96
C SER A 278 20.03 -5.23 6.16
N THR A 279 21.33 -5.47 5.96
CA THR A 279 22.33 -5.39 7.04
C THR A 279 23.70 -4.95 6.53
N ASN A 280 24.39 -4.12 7.31
CA ASN A 280 25.79 -3.78 7.08
C ASN A 280 26.76 -4.78 7.72
N LEU A 281 26.26 -5.78 8.45
CA LEU A 281 27.08 -6.77 9.12
C LEU A 281 27.58 -7.84 8.12
N PRO A 282 28.85 -8.26 8.23
CA PRO A 282 29.32 -9.53 7.70
C PRO A 282 28.48 -10.70 8.22
N MET A 283 28.48 -11.82 7.49
CA MET A 283 27.72 -13.02 7.88
C MET A 283 28.18 -13.62 9.21
N GLU A 284 29.48 -13.55 9.51
CA GLU A 284 30.05 -14.01 10.78
C GLU A 284 29.52 -13.17 11.94
N ASP A 285 29.59 -11.84 11.82
CA ASP A 285 29.07 -10.92 12.83
C ASP A 285 27.55 -11.06 13.03
N LEU A 286 26.80 -11.35 11.96
CA LEU A 286 25.35 -11.61 12.05
C LEU A 286 25.09 -12.87 12.90
N ARG A 287 25.88 -13.93 12.71
CA ARG A 287 25.79 -15.16 13.49
C ARG A 287 26.13 -14.92 14.96
N ASP A 288 27.23 -14.21 15.23
CA ASP A 288 27.71 -13.98 16.59
C ASP A 288 26.76 -13.07 17.38
N ARG A 289 26.14 -12.09 16.70
CA ARG A 289 25.24 -11.12 17.32
C ARG A 289 23.83 -11.66 17.58
N TYR A 290 23.30 -12.48 16.67
CA TYR A 290 21.89 -12.94 16.73
C TYR A 290 21.70 -14.43 16.99
N SER A 291 22.77 -15.19 17.21
CA SER A 291 22.82 -16.65 17.39
C SER A 291 22.76 -17.49 16.10
N ASP A 292 23.32 -18.71 16.21
CA ASP A 292 23.25 -19.77 15.21
C ASP A 292 21.85 -20.07 14.70
N ARG A 293 20.84 -19.96 15.56
CA ARG A 293 19.45 -20.31 15.21
C ARG A 293 18.86 -19.32 14.21
N ILE A 294 19.05 -18.02 14.46
CA ILE A 294 18.60 -16.98 13.54
C ILE A 294 19.40 -17.03 12.24
N PHE A 295 20.72 -17.18 12.34
CA PHE A 295 21.58 -17.30 11.17
C PHE A 295 21.15 -18.47 10.27
N SER A 296 21.00 -19.67 10.83
CA SER A 296 20.55 -20.85 10.09
C SER A 296 19.18 -20.64 9.44
N ARG A 297 18.24 -19.99 10.15
CA ARG A 297 16.91 -19.69 9.60
C ARG A 297 16.97 -18.71 8.42
N ILE A 298 17.82 -17.68 8.51
CA ILE A 298 17.98 -16.71 7.44
C ILE A 298 18.62 -17.39 6.22
N ILE A 299 19.76 -18.05 6.39
CA ILE A 299 20.49 -18.67 5.27
C ILE A 299 19.66 -19.74 4.53
N SER A 300 18.81 -20.48 5.24
CA SER A 300 17.98 -21.54 4.64
C SER A 300 16.74 -21.03 3.89
N ASN A 301 16.21 -19.85 4.23
CA ASN A 301 14.92 -19.37 3.72
C ASN A 301 14.99 -18.04 2.95
N TYR A 302 16.18 -17.44 2.84
CA TYR A 302 16.38 -16.14 2.21
C TYR A 302 17.28 -16.28 0.99
N ASP A 303 16.89 -15.60 -0.07
CA ASP A 303 17.76 -15.32 -1.20
C ASP A 303 18.78 -14.26 -0.80
N VAL A 304 20.01 -14.70 -0.60
CA VAL A 304 21.10 -13.85 -0.11
C VAL A 304 21.74 -13.08 -1.25
N CYS A 305 21.79 -11.75 -1.12
CA CYS A 305 22.37 -10.81 -2.07
C CYS A 305 23.50 -10.01 -1.41
N LYS A 306 24.74 -10.23 -1.85
CA LYS A 306 25.92 -9.45 -1.40
C LYS A 306 26.05 -8.17 -2.22
N LEU A 307 26.02 -7.02 -1.56
CA LEU A 307 26.29 -5.71 -2.18
C LEU A 307 27.58 -5.11 -1.63
N SER A 308 28.56 -4.94 -2.50
CA SER A 308 29.89 -4.37 -2.21
C SER A 308 30.23 -3.25 -3.19
N GLY A 309 31.31 -2.52 -2.91
CA GLY A 309 31.84 -1.47 -3.78
C GLY A 309 31.67 -0.07 -3.20
N GLN A 310 31.64 0.95 -4.07
CA GLN A 310 31.68 2.35 -3.65
C GLN A 310 30.36 2.85 -3.05
N ASP A 311 30.44 3.80 -2.11
CA ASP A 311 29.26 4.47 -1.56
C ASP A 311 28.64 5.41 -2.60
N VAL A 312 27.43 5.07 -3.05
CA VAL A 312 26.68 5.83 -4.06
C VAL A 312 26.42 7.27 -3.63
N ARG A 313 26.25 7.53 -2.33
CA ARG A 313 25.97 8.87 -1.79
C ARG A 313 27.21 9.75 -1.91
N ILE A 314 28.39 9.19 -1.68
CA ILE A 314 29.67 9.89 -1.88
C ILE A 314 29.89 10.17 -3.37
N TYR A 315 29.60 9.19 -4.23
CA TYR A 315 29.70 9.37 -5.69
C TYR A 315 28.77 10.48 -6.20
N LYS A 316 27.47 10.44 -5.85
CA LYS A 316 26.49 11.47 -6.23
C LYS A 316 26.92 12.85 -5.75
N LYS A 317 27.38 13.00 -4.50
CA LYS A 317 27.89 14.28 -3.96
C LYS A 317 29.11 14.80 -4.74
N ARG A 318 30.02 13.93 -5.16
CA ARG A 318 31.17 14.31 -6.01
C ARG A 318 30.76 14.77 -7.40
N MET A 319 29.73 14.16 -7.99
CA MET A 319 29.23 14.56 -9.31
C MET A 319 28.45 15.87 -9.27
N THR A 320 27.66 16.13 -8.21
CA THR A 320 26.97 17.40 -8.04
C THR A 320 27.93 18.56 -7.83
N ASN A 321 29.01 18.37 -7.06
CA ASN A 321 30.02 19.41 -6.82
C ASN A 321 30.96 19.67 -8.03
N ARG A 322 30.85 18.89 -9.10
CA ARG A 322 31.62 19.06 -10.35
C ARG A 322 30.84 19.82 -11.44
N LYS A 323 29.54 20.05 -11.24
CA LYS A 323 28.69 20.87 -12.12
C LYS A 323 28.64 22.31 -11.60
#